data_AF-A0A2W0FBC4-F1
#
_entry.id   AF-A0A2W0FBC4-F1
#
_cell.length_a   1.000
_cell.length_b   1.000
_cell.length_c   1.000
_cell.angle_alpha   90.00
_cell.angle_beta   90.00
_cell.angle_gamma   90.00
#
_symmetry.space_group_name_H-M   'P 1'
#
loop_
_entity.id
_entity.type
_entity.pdbx_description
1 polymer ?
#
loop_
_entity_poly.entity_id
_entity_poly.type
_entity_poly.pdbx_seq_one_letter_code
_entity_poly.pdbx_strand_id
1 'polypeptide(L)'
;MTRGQVKRRLAVSWWQYLALALLPLFVINLVFGQGEALMPVLAMPFFIAGTASMFVSLRFFNGYKHALIAAGKALDTPEEPAAWITLAARRRAAFLAASLPAWIGALAVFVGLEAVPLMLLALSTAVLFYLYRIPRQLG
;
A
#
# COMPACT_ATOMS: atom_id res chain seq x y z
N MET A 1 1.66 25.07 -9.59
CA MET A 1 1.61 24.52 -8.22
C MET A 1 2.96 24.72 -7.57
N THR A 2 3.01 25.14 -6.31
CA THR A 2 4.29 25.24 -5.58
C THR A 2 4.72 23.89 -5.02
N ARG A 3 6.02 23.70 -4.79
CA ARG A 3 6.59 22.43 -4.26
C ARG A 3 5.92 21.99 -2.95
N GLY A 4 5.65 22.94 -2.05
CA GLY A 4 4.93 22.69 -0.80
C GLY A 4 3.50 22.15 -1.00
N GLN A 5 2.77 22.63 -2.01
CA GLN A 5 1.42 22.13 -2.33
C GLN A 5 1.47 20.69 -2.86
N VAL A 6 2.44 20.36 -3.71
CA VAL A 6 2.64 19.00 -4.23
C VAL A 6 2.95 18.04 -3.08
N LYS A 7 3.85 18.42 -2.17
CA LYS A 7 4.21 17.61 -1.00
C LYS A 7 3.03 17.38 -0.06
N ARG A 8 2.25 18.43 0.22
CA ARG A 8 1.05 18.29 1.05
C ARG A 8 0.05 17.32 0.41
N ARG A 9 -0.20 17.45 -0.90
CA ARG A 9 -1.09 16.53 -1.62
C ARG A 9 -0.59 15.09 -1.57
N LEU A 10 0.71 14.88 -1.76
CA LEU A 10 1.30 13.54 -1.70
C LEU A 10 1.30 12.95 -0.28
N ALA A 11 1.45 13.78 0.76
CA ALA A 11 1.32 13.33 2.14
C ALA A 11 -0.14 12.92 2.46
N VAL A 12 -1.12 13.74 2.06
CA VAL A 12 -2.55 13.41 2.23
C VAL A 12 -2.92 12.17 1.43
N SER A 13 -2.47 12.05 0.18
CA SER A 13 -2.78 10.88 -0.64
C SER A 13 -2.25 9.59 -0.03
N TRP A 14 -1.09 9.62 0.65
CA TRP A 14 -0.55 8.45 1.34
C TRP A 14 -1.53 7.91 2.38
N TRP A 15 -2.10 8.79 3.21
CA TRP A 15 -3.12 8.41 4.19
C TRP A 15 -4.40 7.92 3.54
N GLN A 16 -4.85 8.56 2.45
CA GLN A 16 -6.04 8.14 1.71
C GLN A 16 -5.88 6.72 1.15
N TYR A 17 -4.74 6.40 0.53
CA TYR A 17 -4.50 5.06 0.00
C TYR A 17 -4.32 4.03 1.12
N LEU A 18 -3.70 4.40 2.24
CA LEU A 18 -3.56 3.49 3.39
C LEU A 18 -4.92 3.16 3.99
N ALA A 19 -5.77 4.18 4.18
CA ALA A 19 -7.15 3.98 4.60
C ALA A 19 -7.91 3.10 3.61
N LEU A 20 -7.81 3.38 2.30
CA LEU A 20 -8.45 2.57 1.27
C LEU A 20 -7.98 1.11 1.25
N ALA A 21 -6.70 0.86 1.57
CA ALA A 21 -6.14 -0.49 1.64
C ALA A 21 -6.64 -1.26 2.88
N LEU A 22 -6.74 -0.61 4.03
CA LEU A 22 -7.06 -1.28 5.31
C LEU A 22 -8.55 -1.29 5.65
N LEU A 23 -9.31 -0.30 5.20
CA LEU A 23 -10.73 -0.14 5.55
C LEU A 23 -11.59 -1.35 5.16
N PRO A 24 -11.43 -1.98 3.98
CA PRO A 24 -12.19 -3.18 3.65
C PRO A 24 -11.98 -4.32 4.65
N LEU A 25 -10.73 -4.57 5.06
CA LEU A 25 -10.41 -5.59 6.06
C LEU A 25 -11.11 -5.30 7.40
N PHE A 26 -11.03 -4.06 7.89
CA PHE A 26 -11.68 -3.71 9.16
C PHE A 26 -13.21 -3.80 9.10
N VAL A 27 -13.83 -3.28 8.02
CA VAL A 27 -15.29 -3.32 7.85
C VAL A 27 -15.78 -4.75 7.70
N ILE A 28 -15.13 -5.56 6.86
CA ILE A 28 -15.53 -6.95 6.65
C ILE A 28 -15.34 -7.77 7.93
N ASN A 29 -14.21 -7.61 8.62
CA ASN A 29 -13.98 -8.31 9.89
C ASN A 29 -15.00 -7.90 10.97
N LEU A 30 -15.38 -6.63 11.03
CA LEU A 30 -16.39 -6.15 11.99
C LEU A 30 -17.77 -6.77 11.73
N VAL A 31 -18.17 -6.90 10.46
CA VAL A 31 -19.51 -7.38 10.08
C VAL A 31 -19.58 -8.90 10.03
N PHE A 32 -18.52 -9.57 9.58
CA PHE A 32 -18.53 -11.01 9.25
C PHE A 32 -17.56 -11.86 10.08
N GLY A 33 -16.67 -11.27 10.89
CA GLY A 33 -15.60 -12.00 11.58
C GLY A 33 -16.06 -12.97 12.67
N GLN A 34 -17.32 -12.89 13.10
CA GLN A 34 -17.93 -13.85 14.02
C GLN A 34 -18.84 -14.88 13.31
N GLY A 35 -18.92 -14.82 11.98
CA GLY A 35 -19.73 -15.74 11.19
C GLY A 35 -19.09 -17.12 11.03
N GLU A 36 -19.89 -18.11 10.64
CA GLU A 36 -19.39 -19.43 10.28
C GLU A 36 -18.57 -19.35 8.99
N ALA A 37 -17.38 -19.94 9.01
CA ALA A 37 -16.47 -19.92 7.89
C ALA A 37 -17.00 -20.78 6.73
N LEU A 38 -17.03 -20.20 5.52
CA LEU A 38 -17.59 -20.86 4.33
C LEU A 38 -16.74 -22.06 3.90
N MET A 39 -15.41 -21.91 3.95
CA MET A 39 -14.44 -22.93 3.52
C MET A 39 -13.15 -22.87 4.38
N PRO A 40 -13.17 -23.39 5.62
CA PRO A 40 -12.06 -23.27 6.59
C PRO A 40 -10.70 -23.76 6.07
N VAL A 41 -10.70 -24.77 5.18
CA VAL A 41 -9.48 -25.34 4.58
C VAL A 41 -8.68 -24.30 3.77
N LEU A 42 -9.30 -23.21 3.34
CA LEU A 42 -8.66 -22.14 2.58
C LEU A 42 -7.97 -21.09 3.46
N ALA A 43 -8.16 -21.10 4.79
CA ALA A 43 -7.57 -20.10 5.68
C ALA A 43 -6.04 -20.02 5.52
N MET A 44 -5.35 -21.17 5.63
CA MET A 44 -3.88 -21.21 5.47
C MET A 44 -3.42 -20.83 4.06
N PRO A 45 -4.00 -21.37 2.96
CA PRO A 45 -3.71 -20.89 1.61
C PRO A 45 -3.85 -19.37 1.42
N PHE A 46 -4.90 -18.75 1.98
CA PHE A 46 -5.08 -17.29 1.92
C PHE A 46 -4.01 -16.54 2.71
N PHE A 47 -3.63 -17.03 3.89
CA PHE A 47 -2.55 -16.42 4.65
C PHE A 47 -1.20 -16.49 3.91
N ILE A 48 -0.88 -17.64 3.32
CA ILE A 48 0.31 -17.83 2.49
C ILE A 48 0.28 -16.88 1.29
N ALA A 49 -0.85 -16.82 0.58
CA ALA A 49 -1.03 -15.92 -0.56
C ALA A 49 -0.88 -14.44 -0.16
N GLY A 50 -1.47 -14.04 0.97
CA GLY A 50 -1.37 -12.69 1.53
C GLY A 50 0.08 -12.32 1.86
N THR A 51 0.80 -13.22 2.51
CA THR A 51 2.21 -13.02 2.86
C THR A 51 3.10 -13.00 1.61
N ALA A 52 2.89 -13.93 0.67
CA ALA A 52 3.63 -13.99 -0.58
C ALA A 52 3.39 -12.75 -1.47
N SER A 53 2.19 -12.16 -1.40
CA SER A 53 1.86 -10.94 -2.15
C SER A 53 2.75 -9.74 -1.78
N MET A 54 3.36 -9.74 -0.58
CA MET A 54 4.31 -8.69 -0.18
C MET A 54 5.49 -8.59 -1.14
N PHE A 55 5.95 -9.71 -1.71
CA PHE A 55 7.08 -9.74 -2.63
C PHE A 55 6.78 -9.04 -3.96
N VAL A 56 5.50 -8.91 -4.35
CA VAL A 56 5.09 -8.12 -5.52
C VAL A 56 5.56 -6.67 -5.37
N SER A 57 5.54 -6.13 -4.15
CA SER A 57 5.97 -4.76 -3.87
C SER A 57 7.45 -4.50 -4.18
N LEU A 58 8.32 -5.52 -4.16
CA LEU A 58 9.74 -5.38 -4.49
C LEU A 58 9.95 -4.84 -5.91
N ARG A 59 9.17 -5.34 -6.87
CA ARG A 59 9.22 -4.88 -8.27
C ARG A 59 8.84 -3.40 -8.39
N PHE A 60 7.79 -2.98 -7.70
CA PHE A 60 7.31 -1.60 -7.72
C PHE A 60 8.23 -0.65 -6.96
N PHE A 61 8.89 -1.13 -5.91
CA PHE A 61 9.83 -0.35 -5.12
C PHE A 61 11.02 0.15 -5.95
N ASN A 62 11.57 -0.68 -6.84
CA ASN A 62 12.63 -0.24 -7.74
C ASN A 62 12.18 0.91 -8.66
N GLY A 63 11.00 0.80 -9.28
CA GLY A 63 10.44 1.85 -10.12
C GLY A 63 10.18 3.15 -9.36
N TYR A 64 9.63 3.04 -8.15
CA TYR A 64 9.45 4.19 -7.25
C TYR A 64 10.79 4.85 -6.89
N LYS A 65 11.80 4.07 -6.50
CA LYS A 65 13.14 4.54 -6.14
C LYS A 65 13.78 5.33 -7.29
N HIS A 66 13.71 4.83 -8.52
CA HIS A 66 14.25 5.54 -9.68
C HIS A 66 13.50 6.86 -9.94
N ALA A 67 12.16 6.86 -9.84
CA ALA A 67 11.39 8.08 -9.98
C ALA A 67 11.69 9.10 -8.86
N LEU A 68 11.98 8.62 -7.65
CA LEU A 68 12.36 9.45 -6.50
C LEU A 68 13.69 10.17 -6.75
N ILE A 69 14.69 9.42 -7.24
CA ILE A 69 16.00 9.98 -7.60
C ILE A 69 15.85 10.96 -8.77
N ALA A 70 15.05 10.63 -9.78
CA ALA A 70 14.81 11.50 -10.93
C ALA A 70 14.13 12.82 -10.51
N ALA A 71 13.13 12.76 -9.64
CA ALA A 71 12.50 13.93 -9.06
C ALA A 71 13.49 14.81 -8.28
N GLY A 72 14.44 14.21 -7.56
CA GLY A 72 15.49 14.95 -6.86
C GLY A 72 16.50 15.62 -7.79
N LYS A 73 16.83 14.99 -8.92
CA LYS A 73 17.73 15.56 -9.93
C LYS A 73 17.10 16.69 -10.74
N ALA A 74 15.78 16.70 -10.89
CA ALA A 74 15.03 17.68 -11.65
C ALA A 74 14.57 18.88 -10.80
N LEU A 75 15.01 19.00 -9.55
CA LEU A 75 14.65 20.14 -8.71
C LEU A 75 15.23 21.44 -9.30
N ASP A 76 14.43 22.49 -9.28
CA ASP A 76 14.79 23.83 -9.77
C ASP A 76 15.10 23.88 -11.27
N THR A 77 14.71 22.84 -12.03
CA THR A 77 14.78 22.80 -13.49
C THR A 77 13.39 22.87 -14.13
N PRO A 78 13.28 23.21 -15.42
CA PRO A 78 12.00 23.20 -16.14
C PRO A 78 11.29 21.83 -16.13
N GLU A 79 12.03 20.74 -15.93
CA GLU A 79 11.52 19.36 -15.90
C GLU A 79 10.89 18.96 -14.55
N GLU A 80 11.06 19.76 -13.49
CA GLU A 80 10.58 19.46 -12.13
C GLU A 80 9.10 19.00 -12.10
N PRO A 81 8.15 19.70 -12.76
CA PRO A 81 6.74 19.32 -12.71
C PRO A 81 6.48 17.93 -13.30
N ALA A 82 7.15 17.59 -14.40
CA ALA A 82 7.02 16.29 -15.06
C ALA A 82 7.58 15.16 -14.19
N ALA A 83 8.68 15.42 -13.47
CA ALA A 83 9.29 14.47 -12.55
C ALA A 83 8.38 14.17 -11.35
N TRP A 84 7.72 15.18 -10.78
CA TRP A 84 6.72 15.00 -9.72
C TRP A 84 5.49 14.20 -10.18
N ILE A 85 4.99 14.45 -11.39
CA ILE A 85 3.87 13.69 -11.97
C ILE A 85 4.26 12.22 -12.12
N THR A 86 5.45 11.95 -12.66
CA THR A 86 5.98 10.60 -12.84
C THR A 86 6.14 9.88 -11.50
N LEU A 87 6.71 10.56 -10.49
CA LEU A 87 6.82 10.03 -9.14
C LEU A 87 5.45 9.68 -8.54
N ALA A 88 4.47 10.58 -8.67
CA ALA A 88 3.12 10.35 -8.19
C ALA A 88 2.47 9.13 -8.86
N ALA A 89 2.62 8.98 -10.18
CA ALA A 89 2.08 7.86 -10.93
C ALA A 89 2.71 6.52 -10.51
N ARG A 90 4.05 6.47 -10.43
CA ARG A 90 4.78 5.26 -9.98
C ARG A 90 4.39 4.87 -8.55
N ARG A 91 4.23 5.86 -7.67
CA ARG A 91 3.81 5.67 -6.29
C ARG A 91 2.38 5.13 -6.17
N ARG A 92 1.43 5.61 -6.96
CA ARG A 92 0.05 5.09 -6.98
C ARG A 92 0.01 3.62 -7.36
N ALA A 93 0.74 3.24 -8.42
CA ALA A 93 0.83 1.83 -8.82
C ALA A 93 1.46 0.97 -7.72
N ALA A 94 2.47 1.50 -7.03
CA ALA A 94 3.09 0.81 -5.91
C ALA A 94 2.13 0.62 -4.71
N PHE A 95 1.25 1.59 -4.41
CA PHE A 95 0.24 1.42 -3.37
C PHE A 95 -0.77 0.31 -3.68
N LEU A 96 -1.14 0.12 -4.95
CA LEU A 96 -2.02 -0.99 -5.33
C LEU A 96 -1.37 -2.34 -5.00
N ALA A 97 -0.10 -2.52 -5.37
CA ALA A 97 0.66 -3.72 -5.01
C ALA A 97 0.83 -3.87 -3.49
N ALA A 98 1.11 -2.77 -2.79
CA ALA A 98 1.28 -2.77 -1.34
C ALA A 98 -0.02 -3.08 -0.58
N SER A 99 -1.18 -2.87 -1.19
CA SER A 99 -2.49 -3.13 -0.59
C SER A 99 -2.90 -4.61 -0.65
N LEU A 100 -2.24 -5.43 -1.47
CA LEU A 100 -2.59 -6.83 -1.68
C LEU A 100 -2.72 -7.65 -0.39
N PRO A 101 -1.80 -7.56 0.60
CA PRO A 101 -1.93 -8.37 1.81
C PRO A 101 -3.22 -8.06 2.57
N ALA A 102 -3.60 -6.78 2.70
CA ALA A 102 -4.84 -6.39 3.39
C ALA A 102 -6.10 -6.80 2.62
N TRP A 103 -6.13 -6.68 1.29
CA TRP A 103 -7.27 -7.12 0.49
C TRP A 103 -7.44 -8.64 0.49
N ILE A 104 -6.34 -9.39 0.43
CA ILE A 104 -6.36 -10.85 0.60
C ILE A 104 -6.86 -11.19 2.01
N GLY A 105 -6.37 -10.49 3.04
CA GLY A 105 -6.86 -10.63 4.41
C GLY A 105 -8.36 -10.35 4.55
N ALA A 106 -8.87 -9.31 3.88
CA ALA A 106 -10.29 -8.96 3.91
C ALA A 106 -11.17 -10.10 3.35
N LEU A 107 -10.72 -10.73 2.24
CA LEU A 107 -11.38 -11.92 1.71
C LEU A 107 -11.19 -13.15 2.61
N ALA A 108 -10.06 -13.23 3.31
CA ALA A 108 -9.74 -14.35 4.18
C ALA A 108 -10.66 -14.45 5.42
N VAL A 109 -11.33 -13.35 5.79
CA VAL A 109 -12.36 -13.35 6.85
C VAL A 109 -13.45 -14.38 6.55
N PHE A 110 -13.90 -14.50 5.29
CA PHE A 110 -14.96 -15.43 4.90
C PHE A 110 -14.57 -16.92 4.98
N VAL A 111 -13.28 -17.22 4.97
CA VAL A 111 -12.74 -18.58 5.12
C VAL A 111 -12.25 -18.85 6.55
N GLY A 112 -12.57 -17.97 7.51
CA GLY A 112 -12.26 -18.16 8.92
C GLY A 112 -10.79 -17.92 9.27
N LEU A 113 -10.10 -17.01 8.57
CA LEU A 113 -8.73 -16.69 8.95
C LEU A 113 -8.70 -15.97 10.31
N GLU A 114 -7.92 -16.51 11.23
CA GLU A 114 -7.79 -16.02 12.61
C GLU A 114 -7.33 -14.56 12.71
N ALA A 115 -7.69 -13.92 13.83
CA ALA A 115 -7.39 -12.51 14.08
C ALA A 115 -5.88 -12.18 14.02
N VAL A 116 -5.02 -13.08 14.51
CA VAL A 116 -3.56 -12.86 14.50
C VAL A 116 -3.01 -12.80 13.07
N PRO A 117 -3.24 -13.80 12.20
CA PRO A 117 -2.92 -13.71 10.77
C PRO A 117 -3.47 -12.46 10.07
N LEU A 118 -4.73 -12.08 10.32
CA LEU A 118 -5.32 -10.87 9.75
C LEU A 118 -4.56 -9.60 10.17
N MET A 119 -4.21 -9.52 11.46
CA MET A 119 -3.41 -8.42 12.00
C MET A 119 -2.02 -8.36 11.35
N LEU A 120 -1.36 -9.51 11.14
CA LEU A 120 -0.07 -9.56 10.46
C LEU A 120 -0.17 -9.05 9.01
N LEU A 121 -1.23 -9.41 8.27
CA LEU A 121 -1.44 -8.90 6.91
C LEU A 121 -1.72 -7.39 6.89
N ALA A 122 -2.46 -6.87 7.87
CA ALA A 122 -2.70 -5.44 8.02
C ALA A 122 -1.40 -4.67 8.34
N LEU A 123 -0.61 -5.16 9.30
CA LEU A 123 0.67 -4.56 9.67
C LEU A 123 1.68 -4.61 8.51
N SER A 124 1.77 -5.74 7.81
CA SER A 124 2.58 -5.88 6.61
C SER A 124 2.20 -4.86 5.54
N THR A 125 0.90 -4.65 5.31
CA THR A 125 0.41 -3.60 4.40
C THR A 125 0.87 -2.21 4.85
N ALA A 126 0.73 -1.86 6.14
CA ALA A 126 1.18 -0.58 6.66
C ALA A 126 2.70 -0.36 6.51
N VAL A 127 3.51 -1.41 6.76
CA VAL A 127 4.96 -1.39 6.57
C VAL A 127 5.32 -1.16 5.10
N LEU A 128 4.67 -1.88 4.17
CA LEU A 128 4.89 -1.68 2.74
C LEU A 128 4.54 -0.25 2.30
N PHE A 129 3.42 0.29 2.78
CA PHE A 129 3.05 1.68 2.53
C PHE A 129 4.11 2.67 3.02
N TYR A 130 4.73 2.40 4.17
CA TYR A 130 5.78 3.25 4.73
C TYR A 130 7.01 3.35 3.80
N LEU A 131 7.35 2.29 3.07
CA LEU A 131 8.45 2.30 2.08
C LEU A 131 8.24 3.34 0.97
N TYR A 132 6.97 3.67 0.68
CA TYR A 132 6.59 4.66 -0.33
C TYR A 132 6.33 6.06 0.26
N ARG A 133 6.80 6.33 1.49
CA ARG A 133 6.77 7.69 2.04
C ARG A 133 7.82 8.56 1.35
N ILE A 134 7.45 9.79 1.02
CA ILE A 134 8.39 10.75 0.41
C ILE A 134 9.38 11.21 1.51
N PRO A 135 10.70 11.05 1.29
CA PRO A 135 11.70 11.47 2.26
C PRO A 135 11.73 12.99 2.38
N ARG A 136 12.13 13.47 3.57
CA ARG A 136 12.19 14.91 3.86
C ARG A 136 13.25 15.64 3.01
N GLN A 137 14.26 14.91 2.53
CA GLN A 137 15.39 15.40 1.75
C GLN A 137 15.02 15.90 0.35
N LEU A 138 13.81 15.60 -0.14
CA LEU A 138 13.38 15.93 -1.51
C LEU A 138 12.85 17.37 -1.70
N GLY A 139 13.31 18.34 -0.91
CA GLY A 139 13.01 19.78 -1.06
C GLY A 139 11.59 20.17 -0.67
#